data_AF-A0A2N1MAY8-F1
#
_entry.id   AF-A0A2N1MAY8-F1
#
_cell.length_a   1.000
_cell.length_b   1.000
_cell.length_c   1.000
_cell.angle_alpha   90.00
_cell.angle_beta   90.00
_cell.angle_gamma   90.00
#
_symmetry.space_group_name_H-M   'P 1'
#
loop_
_entity.id
_entity.type
_entity.pdbx_description
1 polymer ?
#
loop_
_entity_poly.entity_id
_entity_poly.type
_entity_poly.pdbx_seq_one_letter_code
_entity_poly.pdbx_strand_id
1 'polypeptide(L)'
;MCRINHFFTSVRSELQTEVDSNRQNEKQIKKLERECVRCKYEIQTLNAKEDIRNNKKHISNIERNFPDLYNSDDNMATIAQLVDAINGFVDNRVTVRDILIGQIKDATKQICIKNNNLQWDLREVKQARTQLQTDLGNTIGDLHQLLDRIARKQTCIGVLVQEKFALQLLYQRNVHHLQRSRRDIGLLEFNRDRLYERYEKWKNKTQVERQNNLKLQKQILALQNNPLNIQQIGMVGYGPLIFYGYSGEDLEDWLKDIQASGREEAFGLVVSCLAGDALNLYNTHVNGKNWRCNNLSDNLGVATLTAVRGLVAKNGGEQIGVLNTAREFQGKAAAKIGRIGAGIATSADIIPNDNAPVAPNAGGSLPVVIIAPGIKLGQLLYLFRTAYMTVEHLK
;
A
#
# COMPACT_ATOMS: atom_id res chain seq x y z
N MET A 1 -2.93 -19.91 37.24
CA MET A 1 -1.89 -19.20 38.02
C MET A 1 -2.28 -18.94 39.47
N CYS A 2 -3.43 -18.31 39.80
CA CYS A 2 -3.77 -17.96 41.18
C CYS A 2 -3.83 -19.13 42.19
N ARG A 3 -4.39 -20.30 41.81
CA ARG A 3 -4.48 -21.46 42.73
C ARG A 3 -3.13 -22.08 43.08
N ILE A 4 -2.19 -22.08 42.13
CA ILE A 4 -0.85 -22.64 42.33
C ILE A 4 -0.03 -21.72 43.24
N ASN A 5 -0.09 -20.40 43.03
CA ASN A 5 0.56 -19.44 43.91
C ASN A 5 0.00 -19.51 45.34
N HIS A 6 -1.32 -19.64 45.49
CA HIS A 6 -1.95 -19.81 46.81
C HIS A 6 -1.49 -21.08 47.53
N PHE A 7 -1.33 -22.18 46.80
CA PHE A 7 -0.81 -23.43 47.36
C PHE A 7 0.63 -23.27 47.85
N PHE A 8 1.52 -22.68 47.05
CA PHE A 8 2.90 -22.44 47.46
C PHE A 8 3.02 -21.47 48.64
N THR A 9 2.16 -20.44 48.73
CA THR A 9 2.15 -19.55 49.89
C THR A 9 1.63 -20.23 51.15
N SER A 10 0.63 -21.12 51.05
CA SER A 10 0.12 -21.91 52.18
C SER A 10 1.20 -22.81 52.75
N VAL A 11 1.83 -23.62 51.88
CA VAL A 11 2.92 -24.54 52.24
C VAL A 11 4.09 -23.78 52.84
N ARG A 12 4.43 -22.61 52.31
CA ARG A 12 5.50 -21.76 52.87
C ARG A 12 5.16 -21.26 54.27
N SER A 13 3.91 -20.87 54.53
CA SER A 13 3.49 -20.41 55.86
C SER A 13 3.49 -21.55 56.88
N GLU A 14 3.01 -22.74 56.49
CA GLU A 14 2.99 -23.94 57.34
C GLU A 14 4.42 -24.38 57.69
N LEU A 15 5.31 -24.39 56.70
CA LEU A 15 6.72 -24.71 56.93
C LEU A 15 7.39 -23.71 57.88
N GLN A 16 7.06 -22.41 57.75
CA GLN A 16 7.63 -21.39 58.61
C GLN A 16 7.16 -21.55 60.07
N THR A 17 5.88 -21.84 60.29
CA THR A 17 5.35 -22.08 61.64
C THR A 17 5.98 -23.30 62.31
N GLU A 18 6.25 -24.36 61.53
CA GLU A 18 6.89 -25.58 62.05
C GLU A 18 8.36 -25.33 62.42
N VAL A 19 9.07 -24.53 61.63
CA VAL A 19 10.46 -24.13 61.93
C VAL A 19 10.53 -23.31 63.23
N ASP A 20 9.61 -22.37 63.43
CA ASP A 20 9.58 -21.53 64.63
C ASP A 20 9.23 -22.35 65.89
N SER A 21 8.29 -23.29 65.79
CA SER A 21 7.97 -24.26 66.85
C SER A 21 9.18 -25.11 67.24
N ASN A 22 9.89 -25.66 66.24
CA ASN A 22 11.09 -26.47 66.49
C ASN A 22 12.22 -25.68 67.15
N ARG A 23 12.41 -24.41 66.76
CA ARG A 23 13.38 -23.52 67.38
C ARG A 23 13.04 -23.24 68.85
N GLN A 24 11.76 -23.18 69.21
CA GLN A 24 11.31 -23.02 70.59
C GLN A 24 11.53 -24.30 71.41
N ASN A 25 11.23 -25.46 70.85
CA ASN A 25 11.48 -26.76 71.47
C ASN A 25 12.97 -26.96 71.77
N GLU A 26 13.85 -26.59 70.84
CA GLU A 26 15.32 -26.68 71.06
C GLU A 26 15.79 -25.84 72.26
N LYS A 27 15.21 -24.65 72.48
CA LYS A 27 15.50 -23.82 73.64
C LYS A 27 15.03 -24.46 74.95
N GLN A 28 13.85 -25.11 74.94
CA GLN A 28 13.32 -25.80 76.11
C GLN A 28 14.16 -27.03 76.47
N ILE A 29 14.58 -27.82 75.47
CA ILE A 29 15.47 -28.97 75.66
C ILE A 29 16.79 -28.52 76.30
N LYS A 30 17.44 -27.49 75.75
CA LYS A 30 18.68 -26.93 76.32
C LYS A 30 18.51 -26.43 77.75
N LYS A 31 17.33 -25.93 78.12
CA LYS A 31 17.03 -25.54 79.50
C LYS A 31 16.93 -26.78 80.39
N LEU A 32 16.14 -27.77 79.99
CA LEU A 32 15.95 -29.01 80.75
C LEU A 32 17.25 -29.79 80.94
N GLU A 33 18.13 -29.82 79.93
CA GLU A 33 19.46 -30.43 80.03
C GLU A 33 20.30 -29.79 81.15
N ARG A 34 20.29 -28.45 81.25
CA ARG A 34 20.98 -27.73 82.33
C ARG A 34 20.39 -28.04 83.70
N GLU A 35 19.06 -28.15 83.80
CA GLU A 35 18.40 -28.50 85.06
C GLU A 35 18.72 -29.94 85.48
N CYS A 36 18.79 -30.87 84.52
CA CYS A 36 19.15 -32.26 84.78
C CYS A 36 20.59 -32.40 85.29
N VAL A 37 21.54 -31.66 84.70
CA VAL A 37 22.93 -31.60 85.19
C VAL A 37 22.99 -31.06 86.62
N ARG A 38 22.23 -30.01 86.94
CA ARG A 38 22.15 -29.43 88.29
C ARG A 38 21.57 -30.44 89.30
N CYS A 39 20.45 -31.08 88.99
CA CYS A 39 19.85 -32.10 89.87
C CYS A 39 20.81 -33.26 90.14
N LYS A 40 21.57 -33.69 89.11
CA LYS A 40 22.58 -34.75 89.27
C LYS A 40 23.67 -34.36 90.27
N TYR A 41 24.13 -33.12 90.24
CA TYR A 41 25.13 -32.61 91.19
C TYR A 41 24.58 -32.52 92.62
N GLU A 42 23.33 -32.10 92.79
CA GLU A 42 22.65 -32.06 94.09
C GLU A 42 22.51 -33.46 94.70
N ILE A 43 22.09 -34.47 93.92
CA ILE A 43 21.97 -35.85 94.39
C ILE A 43 23.33 -36.40 94.85
N GLN A 44 24.39 -36.17 94.08
CA GLN A 44 25.75 -36.59 94.47
C GLN A 44 26.18 -35.95 95.80
N THR A 45 25.85 -34.67 95.99
CA THR A 45 26.18 -33.94 97.22
C THR A 45 25.38 -34.45 98.42
N LEU A 46 24.10 -34.78 98.23
CA LEU A 46 23.24 -35.32 99.29
C LEU A 46 23.67 -36.72 99.72
N ASN A 47 24.02 -37.60 98.76
CA ASN A 47 24.52 -38.94 99.06
C ASN A 47 25.81 -38.88 99.90
N ALA A 48 26.76 -38.03 99.53
CA ALA A 48 27.99 -37.84 100.32
C ALA A 48 27.72 -37.35 101.75
N LYS A 49 26.70 -36.51 101.97
CA LYS A 49 26.30 -36.05 103.31
C LYS A 49 25.62 -37.14 104.12
N GLU A 50 24.89 -38.04 103.47
CA GLU A 50 24.25 -39.19 104.13
C GLU A 50 25.29 -40.20 104.61
N ASP A 51 26.31 -40.49 103.81
CA ASP A 51 27.44 -41.35 104.20
C ASP A 51 28.17 -40.82 105.44
N ILE A 52 28.45 -39.50 105.48
CA ILE A 52 29.07 -38.85 106.65
C ILE A 52 28.18 -38.97 107.89
N ARG A 53 26.86 -38.81 107.73
CA ARG A 53 25.90 -38.91 108.84
C ARG A 53 25.83 -40.33 109.41
N ASN A 54 25.84 -41.34 108.54
CA ASN A 54 25.81 -42.74 108.95
C ASN A 54 27.10 -43.11 109.70
N ASN A 55 28.25 -42.68 109.20
CA ASN A 55 29.54 -42.87 109.89
C ASN A 55 29.57 -42.18 111.26
N LYS A 56 29.03 -40.96 111.37
CA LYS A 56 28.95 -40.24 112.66
C LYS A 56 28.05 -40.97 113.68
N LYS A 57 26.93 -41.57 113.24
CA LYS A 57 26.08 -42.40 114.11
C LYS A 57 26.80 -43.67 114.56
N HIS A 58 27.55 -44.32 113.67
CA HIS A 58 28.36 -45.50 114.03
C HIS A 58 29.42 -45.17 115.08
N ILE A 59 30.14 -44.07 114.92
CA ILE A 59 31.16 -43.62 115.89
C ILE A 59 30.50 -43.29 117.24
N SER A 60 29.37 -42.58 117.25
CA SER A 60 28.65 -42.26 118.48
C SER A 60 28.10 -43.49 119.20
N ASN A 61 27.69 -44.53 118.47
CA ASN A 61 27.29 -45.81 119.08
C ASN A 61 28.49 -46.59 119.65
N ILE A 62 29.66 -46.50 119.03
CA ILE A 62 30.89 -47.11 119.53
C ILE A 62 31.34 -46.42 120.83
N GLU A 63 31.35 -45.09 120.86
CA GLU A 63 31.69 -44.31 122.07
C GLU A 63 30.74 -44.56 123.25
N ARG A 64 29.45 -44.81 122.98
CA ARG A 64 28.45 -45.12 124.02
C ARG A 64 28.55 -46.52 124.62
N ASN A 65 29.23 -47.43 123.92
CA ASN A 65 29.37 -48.84 124.30
C ASN A 65 30.75 -49.17 124.91
N PHE A 66 31.58 -48.17 125.24
CA PHE A 66 32.77 -48.39 126.05
C PHE A 66 32.40 -48.32 127.54
N PRO A 67 32.43 -49.43 128.30
CA PRO A 67 32.44 -49.37 129.75
C PRO A 67 33.84 -48.93 130.20
N ASP A 68 33.87 -47.96 131.10
CA ASP A 68 35.07 -47.43 131.74
C ASP A 68 35.64 -48.50 132.68
N LEU A 69 36.55 -49.37 132.20
CA LEU A 69 37.19 -50.38 133.05
C LEU A 69 38.63 -50.69 132.62
N TYR A 70 39.55 -49.98 133.26
CA TYR A 70 40.87 -50.48 133.63
C TYR A 70 40.68 -51.53 134.74
N ASN A 71 40.74 -52.84 134.42
CA ASN A 71 41.45 -53.89 135.19
C ASN A 71 40.99 -55.34 134.88
N SER A 72 41.99 -56.23 134.95
CA SER A 72 41.95 -57.66 135.31
C SER A 72 41.68 -58.72 134.22
N ASP A 73 42.77 -59.29 133.69
CA ASP A 73 43.05 -60.73 133.56
C ASP A 73 42.09 -61.71 132.82
N ASP A 74 41.34 -61.27 131.81
CA ASP A 74 40.59 -62.17 130.89
C ASP A 74 41.13 -62.22 129.44
N ASN A 75 42.36 -61.75 129.22
CA ASN A 75 42.87 -61.39 127.89
C ASN A 75 43.13 -62.52 126.87
N MET A 76 42.97 -63.81 127.21
CA MET A 76 43.18 -64.90 126.22
C MET A 76 41.91 -65.28 125.44
N ALA A 77 40.71 -65.11 126.01
CA ALA A 77 39.45 -65.34 125.29
C ALA A 77 39.17 -64.24 124.24
N THR A 78 39.71 -63.04 124.45
CA THR A 78 39.49 -61.85 123.61
C THR A 78 40.44 -61.80 122.42
N ILE A 79 41.72 -62.21 122.57
CA ILE A 79 42.68 -62.21 121.46
C ILE A 79 42.31 -63.28 120.42
N ALA A 80 41.89 -64.47 120.83
CA ALA A 80 41.43 -65.50 119.90
C ALA A 80 40.19 -65.05 119.11
N GLN A 81 39.21 -64.46 119.79
CA GLN A 81 38.03 -63.89 119.12
C GLN A 81 38.37 -62.70 118.22
N LEU A 82 39.34 -61.86 118.60
CA LEU A 82 39.84 -60.78 117.74
C LEU A 82 40.60 -61.32 116.53
N VAL A 83 41.39 -62.38 116.67
CA VAL A 83 42.10 -63.03 115.56
C VAL A 83 41.10 -63.71 114.61
N ASP A 84 40.08 -64.39 115.14
CA ASP A 84 39.01 -64.98 114.33
C ASP A 84 38.11 -63.92 113.68
N ALA A 85 37.85 -62.80 114.35
CA ALA A 85 37.15 -61.66 113.77
C ALA A 85 37.99 -60.95 112.69
N ILE A 86 39.30 -60.83 112.88
CA ILE A 86 40.24 -60.29 111.87
C ILE A 86 40.36 -61.27 110.70
N ASN A 87 40.48 -62.57 110.93
CA ASN A 87 40.51 -63.59 109.87
C ASN A 87 39.18 -63.61 109.11
N GLY A 88 38.03 -63.59 109.80
CA GLY A 88 36.71 -63.47 109.17
C GLY A 88 36.54 -62.16 108.39
N PHE A 89 37.12 -61.05 108.86
CA PHE A 89 37.15 -59.77 108.14
C PHE A 89 38.08 -59.80 106.92
N VAL A 90 39.23 -60.46 107.02
CA VAL A 90 40.19 -60.66 105.93
C VAL A 90 39.63 -61.61 104.88
N ASP A 91 38.91 -62.66 105.26
CA ASP A 91 38.18 -63.55 104.34
C ASP A 91 36.97 -62.84 103.73
N ASN A 92 36.31 -61.94 104.46
CA ASN A 92 35.28 -61.06 103.90
C ASN A 92 35.86 -60.13 102.81
N ARG A 93 37.15 -59.76 102.85
CA ARG A 93 37.82 -59.06 101.74
C ARG A 93 37.90 -59.92 100.48
N VAL A 94 38.10 -61.23 100.61
CA VAL A 94 38.05 -62.19 99.49
C VAL A 94 36.63 -62.26 98.95
N THR A 95 35.62 -62.37 99.82
CA THR A 95 34.21 -62.36 99.43
C THR A 95 33.77 -61.06 98.74
N VAL A 96 34.14 -59.90 99.27
CA VAL A 96 33.85 -58.58 98.67
C VAL A 96 34.56 -58.43 97.32
N ARG A 97 35.79 -58.93 97.20
CA ARG A 97 36.55 -58.94 95.93
C ARG A 97 35.87 -59.81 94.89
N ASP A 98 35.39 -60.99 95.25
CA ASP A 98 34.69 -61.90 94.32
C ASP A 98 33.35 -61.32 93.87
N ILE A 99 32.61 -60.66 94.76
CA ILE A 99 31.37 -59.92 94.42
C ILE A 99 31.68 -58.78 93.43
N LEU A 100 32.70 -57.97 93.70
CA LEU A 100 33.14 -56.89 92.80
C LEU A 100 33.59 -57.45 91.44
N ILE A 101 34.33 -58.56 91.42
CA ILE A 101 34.73 -59.24 90.19
C ILE A 101 33.51 -59.71 89.40
N GLY A 102 32.50 -60.27 90.06
CA GLY A 102 31.24 -60.67 89.44
C GLY A 102 30.51 -59.48 88.80
N GLN A 103 30.35 -58.39 89.56
CA GLN A 103 29.72 -57.16 89.07
C GLN A 103 30.47 -56.54 87.89
N ILE A 104 31.81 -56.51 87.93
CA ILE A 104 32.64 -56.01 86.83
C ILE A 104 32.48 -56.90 85.59
N LYS A 105 32.47 -58.23 85.75
CA LYS A 105 32.25 -59.17 84.63
C LYS A 105 30.87 -58.98 84.00
N ASP A 106 29.83 -58.85 84.81
CA ASP A 106 28.46 -58.65 84.31
C ASP A 106 28.31 -57.29 83.61
N ALA A 107 28.84 -56.21 84.20
CA ALA A 107 28.86 -54.89 83.57
C ALA A 107 29.63 -54.90 82.24
N THR A 108 30.78 -55.58 82.21
CA THR A 108 31.58 -55.74 80.97
C THR A 108 30.79 -56.50 79.91
N LYS A 109 30.09 -57.58 80.28
CA LYS A 109 29.25 -58.34 79.34
C LYS A 109 28.11 -57.50 78.78
N GLN A 110 27.44 -56.70 79.62
CA GLN A 110 26.39 -55.78 79.17
C GLN A 110 26.93 -54.71 78.21
N ILE A 111 28.10 -54.13 78.51
CA ILE A 111 28.78 -53.17 77.63
C ILE A 111 29.10 -53.80 76.28
N CYS A 112 29.64 -55.02 76.26
CA CYS A 112 29.95 -55.73 75.01
C CYS A 112 28.69 -55.96 74.16
N ILE A 113 27.59 -56.40 74.77
CA ILE A 113 26.30 -56.59 74.06
C ILE A 113 25.82 -55.27 73.48
N LYS A 114 25.81 -54.19 74.28
CA LYS A 114 25.36 -52.87 73.83
C LYS A 114 26.24 -52.33 72.70
N ASN A 115 27.55 -52.51 72.79
CA ASN A 115 28.49 -52.09 71.75
C ASN A 115 28.25 -52.83 70.43
N ASN A 116 27.99 -54.14 70.47
CA ASN A 116 27.68 -54.92 69.28
C ASN A 116 26.38 -54.47 68.62
N ASN A 117 25.33 -54.21 69.41
CA ASN A 117 24.06 -53.69 68.89
C ASN A 117 24.26 -52.32 68.21
N LEU A 118 25.01 -51.41 68.85
CA LEU A 118 25.32 -50.10 68.26
C LEU A 118 26.14 -50.22 66.97
N GLN A 119 27.07 -51.18 66.89
CA GLN A 119 27.81 -51.44 65.66
C GLN A 119 26.91 -51.96 64.54
N TRP A 120 25.91 -52.78 64.88
CA TRP A 120 24.92 -53.27 63.94
C TRP A 120 24.03 -52.13 63.43
N ASP A 121 23.46 -51.32 64.33
CA ASP A 121 22.67 -50.13 63.99
C ASP A 121 23.46 -49.17 63.10
N LEU A 122 24.74 -48.94 63.41
CA LEU A 122 25.61 -48.09 62.60
C LEU A 122 25.82 -48.66 61.18
N ARG A 123 25.89 -49.98 61.03
CA ARG A 123 26.06 -50.64 59.73
C ARG A 123 24.78 -50.51 58.89
N GLU A 124 23.62 -50.72 59.50
CA GLU A 124 22.31 -50.51 58.88
C GLU A 124 22.14 -49.08 58.39
N VAL A 125 22.42 -48.08 59.25
CA VAL A 125 22.34 -46.66 58.87
C VAL A 125 23.29 -46.33 57.72
N LYS A 126 24.52 -46.87 57.73
CA LYS A 126 25.47 -46.68 56.63
C LYS A 126 24.97 -47.29 55.33
N GLN A 127 24.36 -48.48 55.38
CA GLN A 127 23.81 -49.14 54.21
C GLN A 127 22.62 -48.38 53.65
N ALA A 128 21.67 -47.96 54.49
CA ALA A 128 20.54 -47.13 54.12
C ALA A 128 21.00 -45.82 53.44
N ARG A 129 22.04 -45.17 53.98
CA ARG A 129 22.62 -43.97 53.38
C ARG A 129 23.18 -44.23 51.98
N THR A 130 23.92 -45.32 51.79
CA THR A 130 24.46 -45.68 50.46
C THR A 130 23.36 -45.98 49.45
N GLN A 131 22.28 -46.64 49.89
CA GLN A 131 21.12 -46.90 49.05
C GLN A 131 20.45 -45.59 48.61
N LEU A 132 20.15 -44.70 49.56
CA LEU A 132 19.57 -43.39 49.25
C LEU A 132 20.46 -42.57 48.33
N GLN A 133 21.78 -42.63 48.49
CA GLN A 133 22.72 -41.94 47.61
C GLN A 133 22.68 -42.51 46.18
N THR A 134 22.51 -43.82 46.03
CA THR A 134 22.36 -44.49 44.74
C THR A 134 21.03 -44.13 44.09
N ASP A 135 19.93 -44.19 44.83
CA ASP A 135 18.60 -43.85 44.34
C ASP A 135 18.51 -42.38 43.91
N LEU A 136 19.14 -41.48 44.67
CA LEU A 136 19.28 -40.08 44.30
C LEU A 136 20.08 -39.92 43.01
N GLY A 137 21.20 -40.63 42.86
CA GLY A 137 22.01 -40.63 41.64
C GLY A 137 21.22 -41.09 40.41
N ASN A 138 20.45 -42.17 40.55
CA ASN A 138 19.58 -42.69 39.49
C ASN A 138 18.49 -41.68 39.11
N THR A 139 17.83 -41.08 40.10
CA THR A 139 16.80 -40.06 39.89
C THR A 139 17.38 -38.83 39.16
N ILE A 140 18.58 -38.40 39.54
CA ILE A 140 19.30 -37.31 38.86
C ILE A 140 19.61 -37.70 37.41
N GLY A 141 20.02 -38.95 37.16
CA GLY A 141 20.24 -39.46 35.81
C GLY A 141 18.99 -39.43 34.93
N ASP A 142 17.86 -39.89 35.46
CA ASP A 142 16.57 -39.87 34.77
C ASP A 142 16.11 -38.45 34.44
N LEU A 143 16.29 -37.51 35.37
CA LEU A 143 16.00 -36.10 35.16
C LEU A 143 16.88 -35.49 34.06
N HIS A 144 18.17 -35.78 34.03
CA HIS A 144 19.05 -35.33 32.94
C HIS A 144 18.58 -35.89 31.58
N GLN A 145 18.22 -37.16 31.51
CA GLN A 145 17.73 -37.75 30.27
C GLN A 145 16.40 -37.11 29.82
N LEU A 146 15.52 -36.75 30.76
CA LEU A 146 14.29 -36.04 30.46
C LEU A 146 14.58 -34.63 29.93
N LEU A 147 15.52 -33.91 30.52
CA LEU A 147 15.96 -32.59 30.06
C LEU A 147 16.49 -32.66 28.62
N ASP A 148 17.30 -33.66 28.28
CA ASP A 148 17.80 -33.86 26.91
C ASP A 148 16.67 -34.15 25.91
N ARG A 149 15.63 -34.89 26.33
CA ARG A 149 14.43 -35.11 25.50
C ARG A 149 13.67 -33.80 25.28
N ILE A 150 13.54 -32.97 26.31
CA ILE A 150 12.89 -31.66 26.22
C ILE A 150 13.67 -30.74 25.28
N ALA A 151 14.99 -30.65 25.42
CA ALA A 151 15.85 -29.83 24.57
C ALA A 151 15.72 -30.23 23.08
N ARG A 152 15.76 -31.54 22.77
CA ARG A 152 15.55 -32.03 21.40
C ARG A 152 14.18 -31.66 20.84
N LYS A 153 13.12 -31.77 21.65
CA LYS A 153 11.77 -31.36 21.25
C LYS A 153 11.70 -29.84 21.01
N GLN A 154 12.35 -29.03 21.84
CA GLN A 154 12.42 -27.58 21.65
C GLN A 154 13.11 -27.23 20.32
N THR A 155 14.22 -27.89 19.98
CA THR A 155 14.88 -27.71 18.67
C THR A 155 13.94 -28.07 17.52
N CYS A 156 13.25 -29.20 17.61
CA CYS A 156 12.29 -29.62 16.58
C CYS A 156 11.13 -28.62 16.42
N ILE A 157 10.58 -28.12 17.53
CA ILE A 157 9.57 -27.06 17.51
C ILE A 157 10.10 -25.81 16.83
N GLY A 158 11.34 -25.41 17.10
CA GLY A 158 11.99 -24.29 16.42
C GLY A 158 12.02 -24.44 14.91
N VAL A 159 12.43 -25.62 14.40
CA VAL A 159 12.44 -25.94 12.97
C VAL A 159 11.03 -25.88 12.38
N LEU A 160 10.05 -26.53 13.01
CA LEU A 160 8.67 -26.55 12.52
C LEU A 160 8.04 -25.15 12.48
N VAL A 161 8.38 -24.28 13.41
CA VAL A 161 7.93 -22.88 13.40
C VAL A 161 8.53 -22.12 12.21
N GLN A 162 9.81 -22.31 11.93
CA GLN A 162 10.47 -21.72 10.76
C GLN A 162 9.87 -22.23 9.45
N GLU A 163 9.68 -23.54 9.31
CA GLU A 163 9.05 -24.16 8.14
C GLU A 163 7.62 -23.66 7.93
N LYS A 164 6.82 -23.60 9.00
CA LYS A 164 5.45 -23.06 8.94
C LYS A 164 5.45 -21.61 8.44
N PHE A 165 6.37 -20.79 8.92
CA PHE A 165 6.52 -19.41 8.47
C PHE A 165 6.91 -19.33 6.99
N ALA A 166 7.88 -20.15 6.55
CA ALA A 166 8.29 -20.22 5.15
C ALA A 166 7.14 -20.67 4.23
N LEU A 167 6.38 -21.69 4.64
CA LEU A 167 5.19 -22.17 3.92
C LEU A 167 4.12 -21.09 3.81
N GLN A 168 3.91 -20.30 4.86
CA GLN A 168 2.93 -19.21 4.84
C GLN A 168 3.32 -18.11 3.83
N LEU A 169 4.61 -17.77 3.75
CA LEU A 169 5.12 -16.83 2.75
C LEU A 169 4.96 -17.38 1.32
N LEU A 170 5.28 -18.66 1.11
CA LEU A 170 5.08 -19.32 -0.19
C LEU A 170 3.60 -19.33 -0.61
N TYR A 171 2.70 -19.62 0.33
CA TYR A 171 1.26 -19.60 0.07
C TYR A 171 0.79 -18.20 -0.35
N GLN A 172 1.20 -17.14 0.36
CA GLN A 172 0.86 -15.76 0.00
C GLN A 172 1.39 -15.39 -1.40
N ARG A 173 2.62 -15.78 -1.72
CA ARG A 173 3.21 -15.56 -3.05
C ARG A 173 2.42 -16.30 -4.14
N ASN A 174 2.03 -17.55 -3.90
CA ASN A 174 1.24 -18.34 -4.84
C ASN A 174 -0.15 -17.74 -5.08
N VAL A 175 -0.80 -17.21 -4.04
CA VAL A 175 -2.08 -16.51 -4.17
C VAL A 175 -1.94 -15.29 -5.08
N HIS A 176 -0.89 -14.49 -4.89
CA HIS A 176 -0.62 -13.33 -5.75
C HIS A 176 -0.38 -13.73 -7.20
N HIS A 177 0.44 -14.76 -7.44
CA HIS A 177 0.70 -15.28 -8.80
C HIS A 177 -0.56 -15.80 -9.48
N LEU A 178 -1.40 -16.53 -8.75
CA LEU A 178 -2.68 -17.01 -9.27
C LEU A 178 -3.60 -15.85 -9.64
N GLN A 179 -3.66 -14.80 -8.82
CA GLN A 179 -4.45 -13.61 -9.11
C GLN A 179 -3.95 -12.87 -10.35
N ARG A 180 -2.62 -12.78 -10.53
CA ARG A 180 -2.01 -12.19 -11.72
C ARG A 180 -2.35 -13.00 -12.97
N SER A 181 -2.16 -14.32 -12.93
CA SER A 181 -2.50 -15.23 -14.03
C SER A 181 -3.98 -15.13 -14.42
N ARG A 182 -4.90 -15.04 -13.45
CA ARG A 182 -6.33 -14.81 -13.71
C ARG A 182 -6.61 -13.51 -14.45
N ARG A 183 -5.90 -12.42 -14.13
CA ARG A 183 -6.03 -11.14 -14.86
C ARG A 183 -5.51 -11.27 -16.28
N ASP A 184 -4.38 -11.94 -16.46
CA ASP A 184 -3.78 -12.14 -17.78
C ASP A 184 -4.70 -12.99 -18.69
N ILE A 185 -5.35 -14.02 -18.14
CA ILE A 185 -6.37 -14.81 -18.84
C ILE A 185 -7.53 -13.91 -19.29
N GLY A 186 -8.09 -13.08 -18.39
CA GLY A 186 -9.18 -12.17 -18.75
C GLY A 186 -8.78 -11.17 -19.84
N LEU A 187 -7.54 -10.69 -19.84
CA LEU A 187 -7.02 -9.82 -20.90
C LEU A 187 -6.89 -10.55 -22.25
N LEU A 188 -6.43 -11.80 -22.22
CA LEU A 188 -6.33 -12.64 -23.41
C LEU A 188 -7.71 -12.94 -24.00
N GLU A 189 -8.70 -13.26 -23.16
CA GLU A 189 -10.09 -13.47 -23.57
C GLU A 189 -10.67 -12.21 -24.22
N PHE A 190 -10.51 -11.05 -23.58
CA PHE A 190 -10.95 -9.77 -24.14
C PHE A 190 -10.33 -9.49 -25.52
N ASN A 191 -9.02 -9.73 -25.68
CA ASN A 191 -8.33 -9.53 -26.95
C ASN A 191 -8.81 -10.51 -28.02
N ARG A 192 -9.06 -11.78 -27.66
CA ARG A 192 -9.59 -12.81 -28.55
C ARG A 192 -10.97 -12.42 -29.06
N ASP A 193 -11.87 -12.02 -28.18
CA ASP A 193 -13.25 -11.68 -28.54
C ASP A 193 -13.29 -10.45 -29.45
N ARG A 194 -12.45 -9.44 -29.18
CA ARG A 194 -12.31 -8.26 -30.03
C ARG A 194 -11.78 -8.59 -31.43
N LEU A 195 -10.83 -9.53 -31.54
CA LEU A 195 -10.34 -10.02 -32.83
C LEU A 195 -11.44 -10.76 -33.59
N TYR A 196 -12.20 -11.60 -32.88
CA TYR A 196 -13.30 -12.36 -33.47
C TYR A 196 -14.41 -11.45 -34.01
N GLU A 197 -14.81 -10.43 -33.25
CA GLU A 197 -15.77 -9.42 -33.72
C GLU A 197 -15.30 -8.70 -34.99
N ARG A 198 -14.02 -8.32 -35.06
CA ARG A 198 -13.44 -7.70 -36.26
C ARG A 198 -13.47 -8.64 -37.45
N TYR A 199 -13.13 -9.90 -37.23
CA TYR A 199 -13.16 -10.93 -38.26
C TYR A 199 -14.58 -11.13 -38.80
N GLU A 200 -15.58 -11.29 -37.93
CA GLU A 200 -16.97 -11.47 -38.36
C GLU A 200 -17.50 -10.23 -39.10
N LYS A 201 -17.15 -9.01 -38.68
CA LYS A 201 -17.47 -7.78 -39.44
C LYS A 201 -16.86 -7.78 -40.84
N TRP A 202 -15.58 -8.11 -40.96
CA TRP A 202 -14.89 -8.16 -42.25
C TRP A 202 -15.48 -9.25 -43.17
N LYS A 203 -15.75 -10.42 -42.63
CA LYS A 203 -16.39 -11.55 -43.33
C LYS A 203 -17.77 -11.16 -43.87
N ASN A 204 -18.60 -10.52 -43.05
CA ASN A 204 -19.92 -10.04 -43.45
C ASN A 204 -19.81 -8.99 -44.56
N LYS A 205 -18.89 -8.03 -44.46
CA LYS A 205 -18.64 -7.04 -45.52
C LYS A 205 -18.26 -7.71 -46.84
N THR A 206 -17.33 -8.66 -46.78
CA THR A 206 -16.89 -9.43 -47.95
C THR A 206 -18.04 -10.21 -48.58
N GLN A 207 -18.92 -10.79 -47.76
CA GLN A 207 -20.09 -11.51 -48.24
C GLN A 207 -21.11 -10.59 -48.92
N VAL A 208 -21.38 -9.42 -48.34
CA VAL A 208 -22.24 -8.39 -48.93
C VAL A 208 -21.68 -7.89 -50.26
N GLU A 209 -20.37 -7.63 -50.33
CA GLU A 209 -19.70 -7.22 -51.57
C GLU A 209 -19.78 -8.30 -52.65
N ARG A 210 -19.59 -9.58 -52.30
CA ARG A 210 -19.78 -10.70 -53.23
C ARG A 210 -21.21 -10.78 -53.76
N GLN A 211 -22.22 -10.58 -52.91
CA GLN A 211 -23.62 -10.55 -53.33
C GLN A 211 -23.92 -9.37 -54.26
N ASN A 212 -23.39 -8.19 -53.97
CA ASN A 212 -23.54 -7.00 -54.82
C ASN A 212 -22.89 -7.22 -56.19
N ASN A 213 -21.68 -7.76 -56.24
CA ASN A 213 -21.02 -8.11 -57.50
C ASN A 213 -21.84 -9.11 -58.32
N LEU A 214 -22.40 -10.14 -57.70
CA LEU A 214 -23.29 -11.09 -58.38
C LEU A 214 -24.55 -10.39 -58.93
N LYS A 215 -25.13 -9.46 -58.16
CA LYS A 215 -26.31 -8.68 -58.59
C LYS A 215 -25.98 -7.78 -59.77
N LEU A 216 -24.84 -7.11 -59.75
CA LEU A 216 -24.35 -6.28 -60.86
C LEU A 216 -24.06 -7.11 -62.11
N GLN A 217 -23.41 -8.27 -61.98
CA GLN A 217 -23.20 -9.19 -63.09
C GLN A 217 -24.51 -9.63 -63.74
N LYS A 218 -25.55 -9.93 -62.95
CA LYS A 218 -26.89 -10.23 -63.49
C LYS A 218 -27.49 -9.06 -64.25
N GLN A 219 -27.32 -7.83 -63.77
CA GLN A 219 -27.80 -6.62 -64.47
C GLN A 219 -27.04 -6.37 -65.77
N ILE A 220 -25.71 -6.53 -65.77
CA ILE A 220 -24.88 -6.41 -66.97
C ILE A 220 -25.30 -7.45 -68.01
N LEU A 221 -25.51 -8.71 -67.60
CA LEU A 221 -26.01 -9.76 -68.50
C LEU A 221 -27.38 -9.41 -69.09
N ALA A 222 -28.29 -8.85 -68.28
CA ALA A 222 -29.61 -8.41 -68.76
C ALA A 222 -29.52 -7.25 -69.76
N LEU A 223 -28.59 -6.31 -69.57
CA LEU A 223 -28.32 -5.21 -70.52
C LEU A 223 -27.64 -5.70 -71.79
N GLN A 224 -26.74 -6.70 -71.70
CA GLN A 224 -26.10 -7.30 -72.88
C GLN A 224 -27.11 -8.08 -73.75
N ASN A 225 -28.08 -8.74 -73.12
CA ASN A 225 -29.12 -9.50 -73.81
C ASN A 225 -30.28 -8.63 -74.33
N ASN A 226 -30.35 -7.35 -73.93
CA ASN A 226 -31.27 -6.35 -74.45
C ASN A 226 -30.48 -5.16 -75.02
N PRO A 227 -30.02 -5.20 -76.28
CA PRO A 227 -29.31 -4.06 -76.84
C PRO A 227 -30.23 -2.83 -76.82
N LEU A 228 -29.79 -1.78 -76.12
CA LEU A 228 -30.35 -0.44 -76.26
C LEU A 228 -30.35 -0.10 -77.75
N ASN A 229 -31.52 0.30 -78.26
CA ASN A 229 -31.66 0.90 -79.58
C ASN A 229 -30.93 2.26 -79.56
N ILE A 230 -29.61 2.23 -79.72
CA ILE A 230 -28.75 3.41 -79.79
C ILE A 230 -28.95 4.02 -81.19
N GLN A 231 -30.02 4.79 -81.33
CA GLN A 231 -30.06 5.87 -82.31
C GLN A 231 -29.59 7.15 -81.61
N GLN A 232 -28.39 7.58 -82.01
CA GLN A 232 -27.92 8.98 -81.98
C GLN A 232 -27.93 9.69 -80.62
N ILE A 233 -26.81 9.62 -79.90
CA ILE A 233 -26.42 10.67 -78.95
C ILE A 233 -25.07 11.21 -79.41
N GLY A 234 -25.09 12.44 -79.95
CA GLY A 234 -23.90 13.17 -80.35
C GLY A 234 -23.03 13.53 -79.14
N MET A 235 -21.72 13.41 -79.30
CA MET A 235 -20.72 13.86 -78.34
C MET A 235 -20.82 15.38 -78.14
N VAL A 236 -21.01 15.81 -76.90
CA VAL A 236 -21.02 17.23 -76.48
C VAL A 236 -19.67 17.59 -75.86
N GLY A 237 -19.00 18.57 -76.48
CA GLY A 237 -18.31 19.70 -75.83
C GLY A 237 -17.05 19.44 -74.98
N TYR A 238 -15.89 19.72 -75.56
CA TYR A 238 -14.67 20.04 -74.80
C TYR A 238 -14.92 21.24 -73.86
N GLY A 239 -14.37 21.20 -72.65
CA GLY A 239 -14.42 22.32 -71.69
C GLY A 239 -13.67 23.57 -72.19
N PRO A 240 -13.93 24.76 -71.61
CA PRO A 240 -13.40 26.04 -72.07
C PRO A 240 -11.87 26.12 -72.02
N LEU A 241 -11.27 26.82 -73.01
CA LEU A 241 -9.82 27.00 -73.15
C LEU A 241 -9.20 27.77 -71.97
N ILE A 242 -7.99 27.35 -71.57
CA ILE A 242 -7.15 27.99 -70.54
C ILE A 242 -6.46 29.23 -71.15
N PHE A 243 -6.46 30.35 -70.42
CA PHE A 243 -5.79 31.61 -70.76
C PHE A 243 -4.50 31.78 -69.96
N TYR A 244 -3.37 31.91 -70.65
CA TYR A 244 -2.04 32.07 -70.06
C TYR A 244 -1.58 33.53 -70.03
N GLY A 245 -2.11 34.35 -70.95
CA GLY A 245 -1.75 35.76 -71.09
C GLY A 245 -0.45 35.97 -71.88
N TYR A 246 -0.22 35.19 -72.93
CA TYR A 246 0.91 35.42 -73.85
C TYR A 246 0.60 36.52 -74.86
N SER A 247 1.64 37.15 -75.43
CA SER A 247 1.52 38.25 -76.41
C SER A 247 0.77 37.89 -77.71
N GLY A 248 0.49 36.60 -77.96
CA GLY A 248 -0.33 36.11 -79.06
C GLY A 248 -1.75 35.68 -78.68
N GLU A 249 -2.13 35.73 -77.40
CA GLU A 249 -3.49 35.39 -76.95
C GLU A 249 -4.36 36.65 -76.90
N ASP A 250 -5.41 36.71 -77.73
CA ASP A 250 -6.37 37.82 -77.70
C ASP A 250 -7.40 37.61 -76.59
N LEU A 251 -7.39 38.50 -75.61
CA LEU A 251 -8.32 38.52 -74.49
C LEU A 251 -9.79 38.62 -74.96
N GLU A 252 -10.07 39.35 -76.05
CA GLU A 252 -11.44 39.52 -76.55
C GLU A 252 -11.95 38.28 -77.28
N ASP A 253 -11.05 37.54 -77.93
CA ASP A 253 -11.40 36.28 -78.59
C ASP A 253 -11.68 35.18 -77.56
N TRP A 254 -10.83 35.08 -76.53
CA TRP A 254 -11.05 34.18 -75.40
C TRP A 254 -12.34 34.49 -74.62
N LEU A 255 -12.70 35.77 -74.45
CA LEU A 255 -13.94 36.16 -73.78
C LEU A 255 -15.20 35.79 -74.58
N LYS A 256 -15.15 35.79 -75.91
CA LYS A 256 -16.27 35.34 -76.75
C LYS A 256 -16.58 33.87 -76.51
N ASP A 257 -15.55 33.02 -76.40
CA ASP A 257 -15.71 31.59 -76.13
C ASP A 257 -16.35 31.33 -74.76
N ILE A 258 -16.03 32.15 -73.75
CA ILE A 258 -16.63 32.03 -72.41
C ILE A 258 -18.10 32.51 -72.40
N GLN A 259 -18.43 33.59 -73.12
CA GLN A 259 -19.79 34.14 -73.17
C GLN A 259 -20.81 33.19 -73.82
N ALA A 260 -20.37 32.21 -74.61
CA ALA A 260 -21.24 31.19 -75.20
C ALA A 260 -21.75 30.14 -74.19
N SER A 261 -21.18 30.06 -72.97
CA SER A 261 -21.40 28.94 -72.04
C SER A 261 -22.39 29.17 -70.87
N GLY A 262 -23.12 30.29 -70.85
CA GLY A 262 -24.19 30.55 -69.87
C GLY A 262 -23.78 31.49 -68.73
N ARG A 263 -24.73 32.32 -68.28
CA ARG A 263 -24.46 33.64 -67.66
C ARG A 263 -24.47 33.72 -66.13
N GLU A 264 -24.59 32.62 -65.39
CA GLU A 264 -24.79 32.69 -63.92
C GLU A 264 -23.57 32.26 -63.05
N GLU A 265 -22.51 31.68 -63.62
CA GLU A 265 -21.26 31.31 -62.90
C GLU A 265 -19.98 31.88 -63.54
N ALA A 266 -20.11 32.95 -64.33
CA ALA A 266 -19.03 33.45 -65.19
C ALA A 266 -17.76 33.93 -64.45
N PHE A 267 -17.85 34.37 -63.19
CA PHE A 267 -16.67 34.81 -62.43
C PHE A 267 -15.79 33.63 -62.00
N GLY A 268 -16.39 32.55 -61.47
CA GLY A 268 -15.67 31.35 -61.06
C GLY A 268 -15.05 30.64 -62.27
N LEU A 269 -15.78 30.57 -63.38
CA LEU A 269 -15.30 29.99 -64.64
C LEU A 269 -14.09 30.76 -65.19
N VAL A 270 -14.17 32.09 -65.28
CA VAL A 270 -13.06 32.94 -65.75
C VAL A 270 -11.80 32.71 -64.91
N VAL A 271 -11.92 32.70 -63.57
CA VAL A 271 -10.78 32.46 -62.68
C VAL A 271 -10.22 31.03 -62.83
N SER A 272 -11.08 30.02 -63.01
CA SER A 272 -10.66 28.63 -63.19
C SER A 272 -9.88 28.37 -64.48
N CYS A 273 -10.09 29.22 -65.49
CA CYS A 273 -9.43 29.15 -66.78
C CYS A 273 -8.13 29.97 -66.84
N LEU A 274 -7.72 30.66 -65.76
CA LEU A 274 -6.45 31.39 -65.73
C LEU A 274 -5.27 30.46 -65.41
N ALA A 275 -4.17 30.58 -66.15
CA ALA A 275 -2.91 29.93 -65.88
C ALA A 275 -1.73 30.91 -66.10
N GLY A 276 -0.52 30.49 -65.74
CA GLY A 276 0.71 31.25 -66.00
C GLY A 276 0.71 32.67 -65.41
N ASP A 277 1.13 33.64 -66.22
CA ASP A 277 1.29 35.04 -65.82
C ASP A 277 -0.05 35.72 -65.53
N ALA A 278 -1.12 35.33 -66.26
CA ALA A 278 -2.48 35.80 -65.99
C ALA A 278 -2.98 35.37 -64.60
N LEU A 279 -2.72 34.13 -64.19
CA LEU A 279 -3.06 33.64 -62.84
C LEU A 279 -2.22 34.32 -61.76
N ASN A 280 -0.94 34.57 -62.04
CA ASN A 280 -0.05 35.25 -61.11
C ASN A 280 -0.48 36.71 -60.86
N LEU A 281 -0.89 37.43 -61.91
CA LEU A 281 -1.44 38.77 -61.79
C LEU A 281 -2.72 38.77 -60.94
N TYR A 282 -3.64 37.83 -61.19
CA TYR A 282 -4.87 37.69 -60.41
C TYR A 282 -4.56 37.47 -58.93
N ASN A 283 -3.68 36.53 -58.59
CA ASN A 283 -3.36 36.21 -57.20
C ASN A 283 -2.66 37.36 -56.46
N THR A 284 -1.80 38.12 -57.14
CA THR A 284 -0.99 39.18 -56.51
C THR A 284 -1.74 40.50 -56.38
N HIS A 285 -2.47 40.88 -57.42
CA HIS A 285 -3.05 42.23 -57.55
C HIS A 285 -4.56 42.28 -57.34
N VAL A 286 -5.25 41.12 -57.34
CA VAL A 286 -6.72 41.08 -57.32
C VAL A 286 -7.28 40.24 -56.18
N ASN A 287 -6.78 39.02 -56.01
CA ASN A 287 -7.30 38.09 -55.04
C ASN A 287 -7.11 38.63 -53.60
N GLY A 288 -8.19 38.65 -52.82
CA GLY A 288 -8.18 39.14 -51.44
C GLY A 288 -7.98 40.66 -51.26
N LYS A 289 -7.97 41.45 -52.35
CA LYS A 289 -7.85 42.92 -52.29
C LYS A 289 -9.22 43.58 -52.16
N ASN A 290 -9.28 44.69 -51.41
CA ASN A 290 -10.45 45.56 -51.36
C ASN A 290 -10.30 46.73 -52.36
N TRP A 291 -11.40 47.35 -52.76
CA TRP A 291 -11.39 48.25 -53.92
C TRP A 291 -12.06 49.59 -53.61
N ARG A 292 -11.39 50.71 -53.94
CA ARG A 292 -11.89 52.08 -53.71
C ARG A 292 -12.25 52.78 -55.02
N CYS A 293 -13.34 53.55 -55.06
CA CYS A 293 -13.70 54.40 -56.20
C CYS A 293 -13.07 55.81 -56.10
N ASN A 294 -12.33 56.25 -57.13
CA ASN A 294 -11.67 57.56 -57.23
C ASN A 294 -12.66 58.73 -57.43
N ASN A 295 -13.77 58.53 -58.16
CA ASN A 295 -14.79 59.56 -58.48
C ASN A 295 -15.72 59.96 -57.32
N LEU A 296 -15.43 59.52 -56.11
CA LEU A 296 -16.17 59.93 -54.91
C LEU A 296 -15.29 60.80 -53.97
N SER A 297 -14.07 61.11 -54.38
CA SER A 297 -13.12 61.92 -53.62
C SER A 297 -13.29 63.43 -53.84
N ASP A 298 -13.98 63.82 -54.91
CA ASP A 298 -14.37 65.18 -55.21
C ASP A 298 -15.77 65.48 -54.62
N ASN A 299 -15.84 66.52 -53.80
CA ASN A 299 -17.02 66.94 -53.00
C ASN A 299 -18.35 67.11 -53.80
N LEU A 300 -18.34 66.98 -55.12
CA LEU A 300 -19.50 67.03 -56.01
C LEU A 300 -20.37 65.76 -55.92
N GLY A 301 -19.75 64.58 -55.76
CA GLY A 301 -20.46 63.30 -55.62
C GLY A 301 -21.20 63.20 -54.28
N VAL A 302 -20.58 63.72 -53.22
CA VAL A 302 -21.14 63.81 -51.86
C VAL A 302 -22.40 64.67 -51.79
N ALA A 303 -22.39 65.83 -52.47
CA ALA A 303 -23.54 66.74 -52.52
C ALA A 303 -24.77 66.10 -53.18
N THR A 304 -24.55 65.32 -54.24
CA THR A 304 -25.62 64.64 -54.98
C THR A 304 -26.22 63.50 -54.15
N LEU A 305 -25.40 62.73 -53.43
CA LEU A 305 -25.85 61.66 -52.53
C LEU A 305 -26.64 62.20 -51.32
N THR A 306 -26.25 63.38 -50.82
CA THR A 306 -26.93 64.07 -49.72
C THR A 306 -28.32 64.58 -50.15
N ALA A 307 -28.46 65.07 -51.38
CA ALA A 307 -29.76 65.46 -51.94
C ALA A 307 -30.71 64.27 -52.10
N VAL A 308 -30.21 63.09 -52.50
CA VAL A 308 -31.00 61.86 -52.59
C VAL A 308 -31.44 61.37 -51.20
N ARG A 309 -30.56 61.40 -50.18
CA ARG A 309 -30.93 61.08 -48.79
C ARG A 309 -31.95 62.07 -48.20
N GLY A 310 -31.85 63.36 -48.54
CA GLY A 310 -32.83 64.38 -48.10
C GLY A 310 -34.24 64.15 -48.66
N LEU A 311 -34.35 63.57 -49.85
CA LEU A 311 -35.63 63.18 -50.43
C LEU A 311 -36.25 61.98 -49.70
N VAL A 312 -35.41 61.04 -49.26
CA VAL A 312 -35.82 59.82 -48.53
C VAL A 312 -36.28 60.14 -47.10
N ALA A 313 -35.62 61.09 -46.43
CA ALA A 313 -35.96 61.46 -45.04
C ALA A 313 -37.33 62.14 -44.88
N LYS A 314 -37.85 62.80 -45.92
CA LYS A 314 -39.17 63.47 -45.88
C LYS A 314 -40.36 62.50 -46.01
N ASN A 315 -40.15 61.28 -46.48
CA ASN A 315 -41.22 60.33 -46.79
C ASN A 315 -41.30 59.15 -45.81
N GLY A 316 -40.86 59.34 -44.56
CA GLY A 316 -41.19 58.46 -43.44
C GLY A 316 -40.86 56.98 -43.67
N GLY A 317 -39.57 56.63 -43.77
CA GLY A 317 -39.01 55.32 -43.38
C GLY A 317 -39.46 54.02 -44.09
N GLU A 318 -40.61 53.97 -44.77
CA GLU A 318 -41.22 52.73 -45.28
C GLU A 318 -41.01 52.48 -46.78
N GLN A 319 -40.22 53.31 -47.47
CA GLN A 319 -39.95 53.13 -48.90
C GLN A 319 -38.66 52.37 -49.24
N ILE A 320 -38.02 51.68 -48.30
CA ILE A 320 -36.99 50.68 -48.66
C ILE A 320 -37.63 49.32 -49.00
N GLY A 321 -38.87 49.07 -48.56
CA GLY A 321 -39.61 47.83 -48.84
C GLY A 321 -40.22 47.72 -50.24
N VAL A 322 -40.28 48.82 -51.02
CA VAL A 322 -40.87 48.86 -52.37
C VAL A 322 -39.81 49.08 -53.47
N LEU A 323 -38.52 49.12 -53.11
CA LEU A 323 -37.40 49.32 -54.03
C LEU A 323 -36.85 48.01 -54.64
N ASN A 324 -37.63 46.91 -54.55
CA ASN A 324 -37.30 45.59 -55.10
C ASN A 324 -38.22 45.15 -56.25
N THR A 325 -39.09 46.01 -56.77
CA THR A 325 -39.85 45.72 -58.00
C THR A 325 -39.31 46.58 -59.13
N ALA A 326 -38.58 45.95 -60.04
CA ALA A 326 -38.13 46.54 -61.28
C ALA A 326 -39.31 47.21 -62.01
N ARG A 327 -39.17 48.53 -62.32
CA ARG A 327 -39.77 49.29 -63.45
C ARG A 327 -40.30 50.71 -63.13
N GLU A 328 -40.38 51.19 -61.89
CA GLU A 328 -41.05 52.48 -61.61
C GLU A 328 -40.15 53.75 -61.44
N PHE A 329 -38.81 53.64 -61.47
CA PHE A 329 -37.92 54.83 -61.51
C PHE A 329 -37.38 55.18 -62.91
N GLN A 330 -37.88 54.55 -63.97
CA GLN A 330 -37.40 54.79 -65.33
C GLN A 330 -37.82 56.14 -65.92
N GLY A 331 -38.77 56.87 -65.32
CA GLY A 331 -39.34 58.09 -65.93
C GLY A 331 -38.90 59.44 -65.35
N LYS A 332 -38.56 59.54 -64.05
CA LYS A 332 -38.35 60.85 -63.39
C LYS A 332 -37.00 61.03 -62.69
N ALA A 333 -36.27 59.97 -62.39
CA ALA A 333 -34.86 60.06 -61.99
C ALA A 333 -33.95 60.26 -63.22
N ALA A 334 -34.28 59.63 -64.36
CA ALA A 334 -33.59 59.83 -65.64
C ALA A 334 -33.62 61.29 -66.14
N ALA A 335 -34.67 62.04 -65.85
CA ALA A 335 -34.84 63.43 -66.31
C ALA A 335 -34.11 64.48 -65.44
N LYS A 336 -33.63 64.14 -64.24
CA LYS A 336 -32.84 65.05 -63.37
C LYS A 336 -31.40 64.56 -63.14
N ILE A 337 -31.12 63.29 -63.41
CA ILE A 337 -29.77 62.70 -63.53
C ILE A 337 -29.20 62.90 -64.96
N GLY A 338 -30.02 63.35 -65.92
CA GLY A 338 -29.60 63.69 -67.30
C GLY A 338 -28.67 64.90 -67.46
N ARG A 339 -27.99 65.37 -66.40
CA ARG A 339 -26.94 66.40 -66.48
C ARG A 339 -25.57 65.92 -65.96
N ILE A 340 -25.48 64.67 -65.49
CA ILE A 340 -24.21 63.97 -65.31
C ILE A 340 -24.26 62.81 -66.28
N GLY A 341 -23.44 62.91 -67.34
CA GLY A 341 -23.55 62.11 -68.55
C GLY A 341 -23.62 60.61 -68.31
N ALA A 342 -24.27 59.93 -69.25
CA ALA A 342 -24.27 58.48 -69.38
C ALA A 342 -22.85 57.91 -69.26
N GLY A 343 -22.53 57.44 -68.06
CA GLY A 343 -21.28 56.83 -67.66
C GLY A 343 -21.58 55.97 -66.45
N ILE A 344 -22.09 54.77 -66.69
CA ILE A 344 -22.04 53.66 -65.74
C ILE A 344 -20.62 53.65 -65.21
N ALA A 345 -20.40 53.92 -63.92
CA ALA A 345 -19.11 54.07 -63.24
C ALA A 345 -17.98 53.44 -64.08
N THR A 346 -17.35 54.27 -64.89
CA THR A 346 -16.34 53.83 -65.85
C THR A 346 -15.28 53.15 -65.01
N SER A 347 -14.88 51.94 -65.40
CA SER A 347 -13.94 51.12 -64.65
C SER A 347 -12.53 51.74 -64.52
N ALA A 348 -12.33 52.95 -65.05
CA ALA A 348 -11.13 53.78 -64.97
C ALA A 348 -10.84 54.29 -63.55
N ASP A 349 -11.78 54.17 -62.60
CA ASP A 349 -11.70 54.88 -61.32
C ASP A 349 -11.69 53.95 -60.10
N ILE A 350 -11.17 52.72 -60.22
CA ILE A 350 -11.11 51.79 -59.08
C ILE A 350 -9.68 51.30 -58.84
N ILE A 351 -9.12 51.61 -57.67
CA ILE A 351 -7.73 51.29 -57.30
C ILE A 351 -7.73 50.22 -56.19
N PRO A 352 -6.82 49.22 -56.22
CA PRO A 352 -6.68 48.26 -55.13
C PRO A 352 -6.25 48.95 -53.83
N ASN A 353 -6.81 48.52 -52.71
CA ASN A 353 -6.56 49.05 -51.39
C ASN A 353 -6.53 47.93 -50.34
N ASP A 354 -5.55 47.96 -49.46
CA ASP A 354 -5.37 46.97 -48.38
C ASP A 354 -6.13 47.34 -47.10
N ASN A 355 -6.82 48.49 -47.09
CA ASN A 355 -7.65 48.92 -45.97
C ASN A 355 -8.93 48.07 -45.85
N ALA A 356 -9.45 47.96 -44.63
CA ALA A 356 -10.67 47.21 -44.34
C ALA A 356 -11.92 47.76 -45.08
N PRO A 357 -12.90 46.92 -45.44
CA PRO A 357 -14.14 47.36 -46.08
C PRO A 357 -14.92 48.33 -45.19
N VAL A 358 -15.42 49.42 -45.77
CA VAL A 358 -16.25 50.40 -45.04
C VAL A 358 -17.67 50.33 -45.56
N ALA A 359 -18.61 49.90 -44.70
CA ALA A 359 -20.02 49.76 -45.06
C ALA A 359 -20.71 51.14 -45.20
N PRO A 360 -21.74 51.30 -46.06
CA PRO A 360 -22.35 52.61 -46.36
C PRO A 360 -23.11 53.27 -45.18
N ASN A 361 -23.15 52.65 -44.00
CA ASN A 361 -23.99 53.06 -42.88
C ASN A 361 -23.27 53.05 -41.52
N ALA A 362 -21.96 53.26 -41.48
CA ALA A 362 -21.30 53.61 -40.21
C ALA A 362 -21.64 55.07 -39.87
N GLY A 363 -22.52 55.27 -38.89
CA GLY A 363 -22.94 56.58 -38.40
C GLY A 363 -21.73 57.40 -37.94
N GLY A 364 -21.29 58.32 -38.78
CA GLY A 364 -20.17 59.22 -38.52
C GLY A 364 -19.91 60.05 -39.76
N SER A 365 -19.67 61.34 -39.56
CA SER A 365 -19.35 62.33 -40.60
C SER A 365 -18.34 61.84 -41.65
N LEU A 366 -18.60 62.19 -42.91
CA LEU A 366 -17.77 61.95 -44.10
C LEU A 366 -16.27 62.24 -43.83
N PRO A 367 -15.36 61.38 -44.31
CA PRO A 367 -15.01 61.38 -45.73
C PRO A 367 -15.31 60.05 -46.42
N VAL A 368 -16.01 60.13 -47.55
CA VAL A 368 -16.40 59.00 -48.40
C VAL A 368 -15.17 58.49 -49.15
N VAL A 369 -14.66 57.36 -48.69
CA VAL A 369 -13.95 56.40 -49.53
C VAL A 369 -14.70 55.09 -49.36
N ILE A 370 -15.61 54.77 -50.30
CA ILE A 370 -16.30 53.48 -50.29
C ILE A 370 -15.26 52.42 -50.69
N ILE A 371 -14.89 51.57 -49.72
CA ILE A 371 -14.01 50.42 -49.95
C ILE A 371 -14.90 49.18 -50.02
N ALA A 372 -15.14 48.69 -51.24
CA ALA A 372 -15.96 47.52 -51.49
C ALA A 372 -15.12 46.24 -51.33
N PRO A 373 -15.67 45.19 -50.68
CA PRO A 373 -15.02 43.88 -50.63
C PRO A 373 -15.14 43.19 -51.99
N GLY A 374 -14.00 42.79 -52.56
CA GLY A 374 -13.91 42.06 -53.83
C GLY A 374 -14.20 42.90 -55.08
N ILE A 375 -13.88 42.33 -56.24
CA ILE A 375 -14.10 42.92 -57.56
C ILE A 375 -15.19 42.13 -58.31
N LYS A 376 -16.05 42.79 -59.08
CA LYS A 376 -17.04 42.13 -59.95
C LYS A 376 -16.41 41.75 -61.29
N LEU A 377 -17.00 40.79 -62.01
CA LEU A 377 -16.49 40.29 -63.29
C LEU A 377 -16.16 41.40 -64.31
N GLY A 378 -17.07 42.35 -64.53
CA GLY A 378 -16.81 43.44 -65.50
C GLY A 378 -15.61 44.32 -65.12
N GLN A 379 -15.34 44.47 -63.82
CA GLN A 379 -14.20 45.24 -63.31
C GLN A 379 -12.89 44.44 -63.41
N LEU A 380 -12.94 43.12 -63.18
CA LEU A 380 -11.82 42.21 -63.41
C LEU A 380 -11.37 42.26 -64.87
N LEU A 381 -12.31 42.12 -65.81
CA LEU A 381 -12.01 42.13 -67.24
C LEU A 381 -11.42 43.48 -67.70
N TYR A 382 -11.90 44.58 -67.15
CA TYR A 382 -11.30 45.88 -67.42
C TYR A 382 -9.87 45.98 -66.90
N LEU A 383 -9.59 45.51 -65.68
CA LEU A 383 -8.24 45.52 -65.13
C LEU A 383 -7.28 44.70 -66.01
N PHE A 384 -7.71 43.54 -66.52
CA PHE A 384 -6.91 42.77 -67.48
C PHE A 384 -6.68 43.56 -68.78
N ARG A 385 -7.69 44.25 -69.32
CA ARG A 385 -7.51 45.12 -70.49
C ARG A 385 -6.52 46.27 -70.25
N THR A 386 -6.53 46.88 -69.06
CA THR A 386 -5.75 48.10 -68.82
C THR A 386 -4.41 47.89 -68.15
N ALA A 387 -4.25 46.86 -67.31
CA ALA A 387 -3.01 46.61 -66.56
C ALA A 387 -2.17 45.51 -67.21
N TYR A 388 -2.77 44.57 -67.93
CA TYR A 388 -2.04 43.50 -68.61
C TYR A 388 -1.48 43.98 -69.97
N MET A 389 -2.29 44.71 -70.77
CA MET A 389 -1.85 45.23 -72.07
C MET A 389 -0.85 46.40 -71.99
N THR A 390 -0.65 47.03 -70.83
CA THR A 390 0.25 48.18 -70.67
C THR A 390 1.56 47.87 -69.97
N VAL A 391 1.81 46.62 -69.55
CA VAL A 391 3.04 46.24 -68.81
C VAL A 391 4.13 45.68 -69.74
N GLU A 392 3.86 45.42 -71.02
CA GLU A 392 4.92 45.12 -72.03
C GLU A 392 5.43 46.34 -72.79
N HIS A 393 5.68 47.44 -72.08
CA HIS A 393 6.68 48.42 -72.49
C HIS A 393 7.53 48.82 -71.28
N LEU A 394 8.30 47.85 -70.74
CA LEU A 394 9.62 48.00 -70.10
C LEU A 394 9.99 46.73 -69.30
N LYS A 395 10.37 45.66 -70.00
CA LYS A 395 11.69 45.00 -69.88
C LYS A 395 11.76 43.74 -70.74
#